data_AF-A0A7C9FQQ0-F1
#
_entry.id   AF-A0A7C9FQQ0-F1
#
_cell.length_a   1.000
_cell.length_b   1.000
_cell.length_c   1.000
_cell.angle_alpha   90.00
_cell.angle_beta   90.00
_cell.angle_gamma   90.00
#
_symmetry.space_group_name_H-M   'P 1'
#
loop_
_entity.id
_entity.type
_entity.pdbx_description
1 polymer ?
#
loop_
_entity_poly.entity_id
_entity_poly.type
_entity_poly.pdbx_seq_one_letter_code
_entity_poly.pdbx_strand_id
1 'polypeptide(L)'
;VHFTCLWFISFYGWYLLYKEYEEILDKRILCLDKLKDRPDMFTVLVREIPVCSEHERRGCNVHHFFSRHYQPYYQSYQMLYDGKELAALWDKATSMQKKIQHLRDKSMKKRSKRTPSLVEPLTGDASKIELYEEKLKRMCDIMRGLQHETMLQQLELPVAFVTFKSRVGAALATQSQQHPHPFLWITEPAPEPRDVLWKNLSTPSRRLLLYKIGFFLVAALLTIFFTVPVTAVQGIAKFEKLKKWFPPAMALQLIPGLRSIVTGYLPSVILNLFIYIVPYSLLGMAQFAGYTSKSATEIKVCTMVFYFLVGNVFFLSLLSGSLLDELGQSFSHPRDFPSRLARAVAAQADFFTTYILTDGLSGFSLELLQAGLLTWNAIKTHTYGRGKKSSPYLFSLPYFRVIPFVCLSLLIGMVYALVAPLLLPFVVGYLYFGYAVYINQVGPLLLA
;
A
#
# COMPACT_ATOMS: atom_id res chain seq x y z
N VAL A 1 36.04 -19.16 -16.91
CA VAL A 1 35.45 -17.88 -17.37
C VAL A 1 34.14 -17.58 -16.66
N HIS A 2 33.03 -18.32 -16.88
CA HIS A 2 31.73 -18.03 -16.24
C HIS A 2 31.77 -17.97 -14.69
N PHE A 3 32.50 -18.87 -14.03
CA PHE A 3 32.65 -18.84 -12.58
C PHE A 3 33.38 -17.58 -12.10
N THR A 4 34.46 -17.19 -12.77
CA THR A 4 35.20 -15.94 -12.48
C THR A 4 34.32 -14.71 -12.71
N CYS A 5 33.52 -14.70 -13.79
CA CYS A 5 32.56 -13.63 -14.05
C CYS A 5 31.48 -13.53 -12.98
N LEU A 6 30.97 -14.67 -12.48
CA LEU A 6 30.00 -14.70 -11.37
C LEU A 6 30.58 -14.04 -10.12
N TRP A 7 31.78 -14.46 -9.71
CA TRP A 7 32.47 -13.86 -8.56
C TRP A 7 32.67 -12.36 -8.73
N PHE A 8 33.10 -11.94 -9.92
CA PHE A 8 33.28 -10.52 -10.23
C PHE A 8 31.96 -9.74 -10.13
N ILE A 9 30.88 -10.22 -10.77
CA ILE A 9 29.57 -9.57 -10.73
C ILE A 9 29.00 -9.54 -9.31
N SER A 10 29.09 -10.63 -8.56
CA SER A 10 28.59 -10.69 -7.19
C SER A 10 29.38 -9.77 -6.24
N PHE A 11 30.71 -9.78 -6.32
CA PHE A 11 31.56 -8.92 -5.50
C PHE A 11 31.36 -7.44 -5.86
N TYR A 12 31.32 -7.12 -7.15
CA TYR A 12 31.08 -5.76 -7.62
C TYR A 12 29.67 -5.27 -7.26
N GLY A 13 28.65 -6.12 -7.40
CA GLY A 13 27.28 -5.82 -6.98
C GLY A 13 27.19 -5.59 -5.47
N TRP A 14 27.86 -6.41 -4.66
CA TRP A 14 27.94 -6.19 -3.21
C TRP A 14 28.64 -4.89 -2.85
N TYR A 15 29.77 -4.58 -3.51
CA TYR A 15 30.50 -3.34 -3.32
C TYR A 15 29.66 -2.10 -3.66
N LEU A 16 28.95 -2.13 -4.80
CA LEU A 16 28.04 -1.04 -5.18
C LEU A 16 26.89 -0.88 -4.19
N LEU A 17 26.27 -1.98 -3.75
CA LEU A 17 25.21 -1.94 -2.74
C LEU A 17 25.72 -1.37 -1.41
N TYR A 18 26.94 -1.73 -1.00
CA TYR A 18 27.56 -1.17 0.19
C TYR A 18 27.77 0.34 0.08
N LYS A 19 28.33 0.81 -1.04
CA LYS A 19 28.54 2.23 -1.31
C LYS A 19 27.22 3.02 -1.34
N GLU A 20 26.23 2.53 -2.06
CA GLU A 20 24.90 3.17 -2.13
C GLU A 20 24.21 3.18 -0.76
N TYR A 21 24.37 2.12 0.04
CA TYR A 21 23.84 2.07 1.38
C TYR A 21 24.47 3.13 2.29
N GLU A 22 25.78 3.32 2.20
CA GLU A 22 26.52 4.37 2.92
C GLU A 22 26.03 5.77 2.49
N GLU A 23 25.92 6.04 1.19
CA GLU A 23 25.40 7.32 0.69
C GLU A 23 23.95 7.61 1.13
N ILE A 24 23.09 6.59 1.13
CA ILE A 24 21.70 6.71 1.60
C ILE A 24 21.68 6.96 3.11
N LEU A 25 22.56 6.30 3.87
CA LEU A 25 22.68 6.50 5.31
C LEU A 25 23.08 7.95 5.63
N ASP A 26 24.07 8.50 4.92
CA ASP A 26 24.49 9.90 5.08
C ASP A 26 23.38 10.89 4.73
N LYS A 27 22.71 10.68 3.59
CA LYS A 27 21.55 11.50 3.18
C LYS A 27 20.43 11.43 4.22
N ARG A 28 20.20 10.25 4.82
CA ARG A 28 19.20 10.05 5.88
C ARG A 28 19.59 10.78 7.15
N ILE A 29 20.85 10.71 7.59
CA ILE A 29 21.34 11.42 8.77
C ILE A 29 21.20 12.94 8.58
N LEU A 30 21.62 13.46 7.41
CA LEU A 30 21.46 14.87 7.08
C LEU A 30 19.99 15.30 7.07
N CYS A 31 19.10 14.47 6.53
CA CYS A 31 17.66 14.74 6.52
C CYS A 31 17.07 14.76 7.94
N LEU A 32 17.49 13.85 8.81
CA LEU A 32 17.08 13.82 10.21
C LEU A 32 17.60 15.04 10.99
N ASP A 33 18.80 15.53 10.69
CA ASP A 33 19.30 16.75 11.30
C ASP A 33 18.56 18.00 10.77
N LYS A 34 18.14 18.05 9.50
CA LYS A 34 17.33 19.17 8.99
C LYS A 34 15.93 19.23 9.61
N LEU A 35 15.31 18.08 9.86
CA LEU A 35 13.92 17.98 10.31
C LEU A 35 13.79 17.98 11.85
N LYS A 36 14.35 18.99 12.52
CA LYS A 36 14.55 19.03 13.99
C LYS A 36 13.27 19.00 14.83
N ASP A 37 12.17 19.56 14.33
CA ASP A 37 10.99 19.85 15.15
C ASP A 37 9.82 18.89 14.92
N ARG A 38 10.07 17.73 14.32
CA ARG A 38 8.99 16.77 14.08
C ARG A 38 8.59 16.05 15.39
N PRO A 39 7.28 15.93 15.67
CA PRO A 39 6.77 15.40 16.93
C PRO A 39 7.00 13.89 17.11
N ASP A 40 7.16 13.14 16.02
CA ASP A 40 7.47 11.71 15.99
C ASP A 40 8.79 11.39 16.71
N MET A 41 9.79 12.28 16.61
CA MET A 41 11.11 12.07 17.24
C MET A 41 11.10 12.23 18.77
N PHE A 42 10.07 12.87 19.32
CA PHE A 42 9.93 13.12 20.76
C PHE A 42 8.85 12.25 21.40
N THR A 43 8.10 11.51 20.60
CA THR A 43 6.91 10.80 21.05
C THR A 43 7.10 9.30 20.89
N VAL A 44 6.69 8.55 21.91
CA VAL A 44 6.70 7.09 21.93
C VAL A 44 5.26 6.60 22.00
N LEU A 45 4.91 5.65 21.14
CA LEU A 45 3.64 4.95 21.19
C LEU A 45 3.75 3.82 22.22
N VAL A 46 2.92 3.87 23.26
CA VAL A 46 2.88 2.87 24.33
C VAL A 46 1.57 2.10 24.23
N ARG A 47 1.64 0.77 24.23
CA ARG A 47 0.49 -0.14 24.09
C ARG A 47 0.45 -1.17 25.22
N GLU A 48 -0.74 -1.73 25.45
CA GLU A 48 -1.00 -2.69 26.51
C GLU A 48 -0.67 -2.14 27.90
N ILE A 49 -1.15 -0.92 28.18
CA ILE A 49 -0.96 -0.23 29.45
C ILE A 49 -1.88 -0.87 30.51
N PRO A 50 -1.35 -1.41 31.63
CA PRO A 50 -2.18 -1.93 32.70
C PRO A 50 -2.90 -0.82 33.48
N VAL A 51 -3.98 -1.20 34.16
CA VAL A 51 -4.74 -0.27 35.01
C VAL A 51 -3.95 0.02 36.29
N CYS A 52 -3.99 1.26 36.79
CA CYS A 52 -3.38 1.62 38.08
C CYS A 52 -4.13 0.94 39.23
N SER A 53 -3.41 0.38 40.21
CA SER A 53 -3.99 -0.28 41.38
C SER A 53 -4.69 0.69 42.35
N GLU A 54 -4.28 1.97 42.38
CA GLU A 54 -4.79 2.95 43.35
C GLU A 54 -5.98 3.75 42.82
N HIS A 55 -5.93 4.13 41.54
CA HIS A 55 -6.88 5.06 40.93
C HIS A 55 -7.77 4.40 39.87
N GLU A 56 -7.57 3.11 39.58
CA GLU A 56 -8.26 2.36 38.51
C GLU A 56 -8.21 3.03 37.12
N ARG A 57 -7.25 3.92 36.90
CA ARG A 57 -7.08 4.71 35.67
C ARG A 57 -5.80 4.33 34.94
N ARG A 58 -5.85 4.25 33.60
CA ARG A 58 -4.66 3.93 32.80
C ARG A 58 -3.73 5.13 32.69
N GLY A 59 -4.27 6.32 32.48
CA GLY A 59 -3.49 7.56 32.36
C GLY A 59 -2.63 7.85 33.61
N CYS A 60 -3.17 7.59 34.80
CA CYS A 60 -2.45 7.72 36.06
C CYS A 60 -1.24 6.76 36.12
N ASN A 61 -1.42 5.51 35.68
CA ASN A 61 -0.33 4.54 35.64
C ASN A 61 0.80 4.97 34.68
N VAL A 62 0.46 5.49 33.50
CA VAL A 62 1.44 6.06 32.56
C VAL A 62 2.22 7.17 33.22
N HIS A 63 1.53 8.12 33.86
CA HIS A 63 2.18 9.22 34.53
C HIS A 63 3.15 8.75 35.62
N HIS A 64 2.72 7.86 36.52
CA HIS A 64 3.59 7.32 37.59
C HIS A 64 4.78 6.52 37.04
N PHE A 65 4.56 5.69 36.02
CA PHE A 65 5.62 4.89 35.43
C PHE A 65 6.71 5.77 34.79
N PHE A 66 6.32 6.68 33.90
CA PHE A 66 7.30 7.50 33.17
C PHE A 66 7.90 8.63 34.02
N SER A 67 7.15 9.20 34.97
CA SER A 67 7.72 10.18 35.91
C SER A 67 8.77 9.55 36.82
N ARG A 68 8.59 8.29 37.23
CA ARG A 68 9.54 7.57 38.09
C ARG A 68 10.77 7.09 37.33
N HIS A 69 10.61 6.51 36.14
CA HIS A 69 11.72 5.87 35.40
C HIS A 69 12.45 6.84 34.45
N TYR A 70 11.79 7.90 33.98
CA TYR A 70 12.32 8.83 32.98
C TYR A 70 12.22 10.30 33.43
N GLN A 71 12.31 10.56 34.73
CA GLN A 71 12.10 11.85 35.38
C GLN A 71 12.71 13.08 34.67
N PRO A 72 13.97 13.08 34.19
CA PRO A 72 14.54 14.25 33.51
C PRO A 72 14.01 14.45 32.08
N TYR A 73 13.55 13.39 31.43
CA TYR A 73 13.16 13.39 30.02
C TYR A 73 11.66 13.45 29.79
N TYR A 74 10.84 12.99 30.75
CA TYR A 74 9.40 12.93 30.59
C TYR A 74 8.77 14.34 30.56
N GLN A 75 7.84 14.56 29.61
CA GLN A 75 7.11 15.82 29.46
C GLN A 75 5.61 15.64 29.73
N SER A 76 4.95 14.80 28.94
CA SER A 76 3.49 14.62 29.00
C SER A 76 3.07 13.30 28.37
N TYR A 77 1.79 12.96 28.51
CA TYR A 77 1.17 11.84 27.81
C TYR A 77 -0.19 12.25 27.25
N GLN A 78 -0.61 11.54 26.21
CA GLN A 78 -1.92 11.63 25.61
C GLN A 78 -2.51 10.22 25.51
N MET A 79 -3.56 9.95 26.28
CA MET A 79 -4.31 8.70 26.17
C MET A 79 -5.13 8.67 24.87
N LEU A 80 -5.29 7.48 24.31
CA LEU A 80 -6.20 7.23 23.21
C LEU A 80 -7.56 6.76 23.74
N TYR A 81 -8.63 7.23 23.12
CA TYR A 81 -10.01 6.90 23.48
C TYR A 81 -10.72 6.19 22.31
N ASP A 82 -11.66 5.28 22.59
CA ASP A 82 -12.49 4.68 21.54
C ASP A 82 -13.46 5.74 20.98
N GLY A 83 -13.02 6.39 19.90
CA GLY A 83 -13.76 7.44 19.23
C GLY A 83 -14.67 6.97 18.10
N LYS A 84 -15.01 5.69 17.97
CA LYS A 84 -15.84 5.20 16.84
C LYS A 84 -17.16 5.93 16.70
N GLU A 85 -17.88 6.11 17.80
CA GLU A 85 -19.14 6.85 17.82
C GLU A 85 -18.92 8.33 17.50
N LEU A 86 -17.90 8.95 18.10
CA LEU A 86 -17.55 10.34 17.87
C LEU A 86 -17.16 10.59 16.40
N ALA A 87 -16.39 9.70 15.79
CA ALA A 87 -16.00 9.75 14.39
C ALA A 87 -17.22 9.59 13.46
N ALA A 88 -18.12 8.67 13.77
CA ALA A 88 -19.36 8.49 12.99
C ALA A 88 -20.28 9.73 13.09
N LEU A 89 -20.35 10.36 14.27
CA LEU A 89 -21.05 11.63 14.45
C LEU A 89 -20.36 12.75 13.66
N TRP A 90 -19.03 12.81 13.68
CA TRP A 90 -18.24 13.82 12.96
C TRP A 90 -18.39 13.73 11.44
N ASP A 91 -18.37 12.51 10.89
CA ASP A 91 -18.60 12.27 9.47
C ASP A 91 -20.00 12.68 9.03
N LYS A 92 -21.02 12.37 9.85
CA LYS A 92 -22.41 12.81 9.64
C LYS A 92 -22.52 14.34 9.68
N ALA A 93 -21.90 14.99 10.68
CA ALA A 93 -21.88 16.45 10.80
C ALA A 93 -21.21 17.11 9.59
N THR A 94 -20.05 16.60 9.17
CA THR A 94 -19.31 17.09 7.99
C THR A 94 -20.11 16.90 6.70
N SER A 95 -20.80 15.76 6.54
CA SER A 95 -21.70 15.50 5.41
C SER A 95 -22.87 16.49 5.37
N MET A 96 -23.48 16.79 6.52
CA MET A 96 -24.54 17.79 6.61
C MET A 96 -24.04 19.20 6.33
N GLN A 97 -22.87 19.59 6.85
CA GLN A 97 -22.27 20.88 6.55
C GLN A 97 -22.02 21.06 5.05
N LYS A 98 -21.55 20.00 4.36
CA LYS A 98 -21.42 20.01 2.88
C LYS A 98 -22.76 20.17 2.18
N LYS A 99 -23.84 19.55 2.67
CA LYS A 99 -25.19 19.72 2.13
C LYS A 99 -25.72 21.15 2.34
N ILE A 100 -25.51 21.74 3.53
CA ILE A 100 -25.87 23.14 3.83
C ILE A 100 -25.15 24.08 2.87
N GLN A 101 -23.83 23.92 2.70
CA GLN A 101 -23.05 24.74 1.77
C GLN A 101 -23.57 24.61 0.34
N HIS A 102 -23.86 23.39 -0.12
CA HIS A 102 -24.41 23.17 -1.46
C HIS A 102 -25.79 23.83 -1.65
N LEU A 103 -26.67 23.78 -0.64
CA LEU A 103 -27.97 24.45 -0.69
C LEU A 103 -27.82 25.98 -0.71
N ARG A 104 -26.90 26.54 0.06
CA ARG A 104 -26.56 27.97 0.04
C ARG A 104 -25.99 28.40 -1.32
N ASP A 105 -25.08 27.62 -1.90
CA ASP A 105 -24.52 27.91 -3.22
C ASP A 105 -25.60 27.85 -4.33
N LYS A 106 -26.53 26.89 -4.22
CA LYS A 106 -27.68 26.76 -5.14
C LYS A 106 -28.63 27.94 -5.02
N SER A 107 -28.94 28.41 -3.80
CA SER A 107 -29.81 29.58 -3.59
C SER A 107 -29.16 30.87 -4.10
N MET A 108 -27.85 31.04 -3.89
CA MET A 108 -27.08 32.18 -4.42
C MET A 108 -27.05 32.19 -5.96
N LYS A 109 -26.83 31.04 -6.60
CA LYS A 109 -26.88 30.91 -8.08
C LYS A 109 -28.27 31.16 -8.66
N LYS A 110 -29.34 30.72 -7.97
CA LYS A 110 -30.73 31.06 -8.35
C LYS A 110 -30.97 32.57 -8.25
N ARG A 111 -30.47 33.22 -7.20
CA ARG A 111 -30.60 34.67 -6.98
C ARG A 111 -29.86 35.50 -8.02
N SER A 112 -28.67 35.04 -8.45
CA SER A 112 -27.86 35.69 -9.51
C SER A 112 -28.42 35.54 -10.93
N LYS A 113 -29.32 34.58 -11.19
CA LYS A 113 -29.88 34.30 -12.53
C LYS A 113 -31.30 34.82 -12.75
N ARG A 114 -31.89 35.56 -11.80
CA ARG A 114 -33.30 36.01 -11.91
C ARG A 114 -33.43 37.31 -12.71
N THR A 115 -34.18 37.24 -13.81
CA THR A 115 -35.05 38.30 -14.33
C THR A 115 -36.36 38.38 -13.50
N PRO A 116 -37.00 39.55 -13.37
CA PRO A 116 -37.94 39.86 -12.29
C PRO A 116 -39.39 39.47 -12.60
N SER A 117 -39.72 38.20 -12.84
CA SER A 117 -41.12 37.84 -13.14
C SER A 117 -41.63 36.47 -12.68
N LEU A 118 -40.92 35.69 -11.86
CA LEU A 118 -41.53 34.47 -11.30
C LEU A 118 -41.17 34.24 -9.83
N VAL A 119 -42.19 34.36 -8.97
CA VAL A 119 -42.18 34.01 -7.56
C VAL A 119 -42.28 32.49 -7.43
N GLU A 120 -41.16 31.79 -7.68
CA GLU A 120 -40.97 30.42 -7.21
C GLU A 120 -40.47 30.42 -5.75
N PRO A 121 -40.91 29.45 -4.91
CA PRO A 121 -40.82 29.52 -3.46
C PRO A 121 -39.37 29.33 -2.98
N LEU A 122 -38.69 30.44 -2.69
CA LEU A 122 -37.43 30.49 -1.94
C LEU A 122 -37.59 29.96 -0.50
N THR A 123 -38.82 29.95 0.02
CA THR A 123 -39.20 29.52 1.37
C THR A 123 -38.89 28.05 1.65
N GLY A 124 -38.97 27.17 0.64
CA GLY A 124 -38.70 25.73 0.80
C GLY A 124 -37.22 25.38 0.94
N ASP A 125 -36.32 26.17 0.35
CA ASP A 125 -34.86 25.96 0.47
C ASP A 125 -34.32 26.55 1.79
N ALA A 126 -34.88 27.69 2.24
CA ALA A 126 -34.52 28.33 3.51
C ALA A 126 -34.90 27.49 4.75
N SER A 127 -36.14 27.00 4.79
CA SER A 127 -36.63 26.11 5.86
C SER A 127 -35.84 24.79 5.96
N LYS A 128 -35.38 24.24 4.83
CA LYS A 128 -34.49 23.08 4.82
C LYS A 128 -33.12 23.39 5.40
N ILE A 129 -32.56 24.57 5.13
CA ILE A 129 -31.28 25.00 5.69
C ILE A 129 -31.38 25.12 7.21
N GLU A 130 -32.42 25.78 7.72
CA GLU A 130 -32.67 25.91 9.15
C GLU A 130 -32.81 24.55 9.84
N LEU A 131 -33.56 23.62 9.25
CA LEU A 131 -33.69 22.24 9.77
C LEU A 131 -32.33 21.51 9.84
N TYR A 132 -31.47 21.68 8.83
CA TYR A 132 -30.13 21.06 8.83
C TYR A 132 -29.19 21.73 9.82
N GLU A 133 -29.26 23.05 10.00
CA GLU A 133 -28.48 23.79 10.99
C GLU A 133 -28.88 23.42 12.42
N GLU A 134 -30.16 23.26 12.68
CA GLU A 134 -30.65 22.80 13.99
C GLU A 134 -30.17 21.36 14.28
N LYS A 135 -30.28 20.46 13.31
CA LYS A 135 -29.74 19.09 13.45
C LYS A 135 -28.23 19.09 13.67
N LEU A 136 -27.48 19.95 12.97
CA LEU A 136 -26.04 20.08 13.15
C LEU A 136 -25.71 20.56 14.56
N LYS A 137 -26.43 21.57 15.06
CA LYS A 137 -26.26 22.10 16.41
C LYS A 137 -26.50 21.02 17.48
N ARG A 138 -27.61 20.28 17.38
CA ARG A 138 -27.90 19.14 18.28
C ARG A 138 -26.77 18.10 18.27
N MET A 139 -26.19 17.80 17.11
CA MET A 139 -25.07 16.87 17.03
C MET A 139 -23.78 17.42 17.66
N CYS A 140 -23.48 18.71 17.48
CA CYS A 140 -22.36 19.35 18.16
C CYS A 140 -22.52 19.33 19.69
N ASP A 141 -23.75 19.51 20.18
CA ASP A 141 -24.03 19.45 21.62
C ASP A 141 -23.85 18.02 22.17
N ILE A 142 -24.28 16.99 21.43
CA ILE A 142 -24.01 15.58 21.76
C ILE A 142 -22.50 15.32 21.78
N MET A 143 -21.73 15.82 20.80
CA MET A 143 -20.28 15.67 20.78
C MET A 143 -19.61 16.31 22.00
N ARG A 144 -20.04 17.51 22.39
CA ARG A 144 -19.54 18.18 23.61
C ARG A 144 -19.86 17.37 24.86
N GLY A 145 -21.04 16.77 24.94
CA GLY A 145 -21.42 15.87 26.03
C GLY A 145 -20.55 14.61 26.10
N LEU A 146 -20.23 14.01 24.95
CA LEU A 146 -19.34 12.83 24.86
C LEU A 146 -17.88 13.16 25.18
N GLN A 147 -17.45 14.41 24.98
CA GLN A 147 -16.12 14.91 25.35
C GLN A 147 -15.98 15.24 26.84
N HIS A 148 -17.05 15.09 27.63
CA HIS A 148 -16.97 15.34 29.06
C HIS A 148 -16.10 14.27 29.73
N GLU A 149 -15.20 14.69 30.63
CA GLU A 149 -14.16 13.86 31.27
C GLU A 149 -14.68 12.51 31.81
N THR A 150 -15.89 12.48 32.38
CA THR A 150 -16.51 11.26 32.94
C THR A 150 -16.80 10.19 31.87
N MET A 151 -17.18 10.60 30.65
CA MET A 151 -17.45 9.68 29.54
C MET A 151 -16.16 9.25 28.85
N LEU A 152 -15.17 10.13 28.76
CA LEU A 152 -13.84 9.81 28.23
C LEU A 152 -13.15 8.71 29.06
N GLN A 153 -13.34 8.71 30.37
CA GLN A 153 -12.77 7.70 31.27
C GLN A 153 -13.24 6.27 30.93
N GLN A 154 -14.51 6.10 30.54
CA GLN A 154 -15.04 4.78 30.16
C GLN A 154 -14.54 4.29 28.79
N LEU A 155 -14.05 5.20 27.95
CA LEU A 155 -13.59 4.94 26.59
C LEU A 155 -12.06 4.81 26.49
N GLU A 156 -11.33 4.83 27.61
CA GLU A 156 -9.86 4.73 27.63
C GLU A 156 -9.36 3.41 27.02
N LEU A 157 -8.61 3.52 25.93
CA LEU A 157 -7.92 2.40 25.32
C LEU A 157 -6.59 2.15 26.06
N PRO A 158 -6.04 0.92 26.05
CA PRO A 158 -4.73 0.60 26.63
C PRO A 158 -3.57 1.12 25.76
N VAL A 159 -3.71 2.33 25.20
CA VAL A 159 -2.75 2.95 24.27
C VAL A 159 -2.58 4.42 24.62
N ALA A 160 -1.33 4.87 24.67
CA ALA A 160 -0.97 6.26 24.92
C ALA A 160 0.19 6.70 24.03
N PHE A 161 0.22 7.99 23.70
CA PHE A 161 1.39 8.67 23.17
C PHE A 161 2.10 9.37 24.32
N VAL A 162 3.36 9.05 24.55
CA VAL A 162 4.16 9.65 25.62
C VAL A 162 5.19 10.57 24.98
N THR A 163 5.17 11.84 25.35
CA THR A 163 6.08 12.86 24.83
C THR A 163 7.21 13.12 25.81
N PHE A 164 8.43 13.22 25.28
CA PHE A 164 9.65 13.50 26.01
C PHE A 164 10.21 14.88 25.63
N LYS A 165 10.91 15.51 26.58
CA LYS A 165 11.67 16.76 26.38
C LYS A 165 12.88 16.59 25.46
N SER A 166 13.41 15.37 25.38
CA SER A 166 14.62 15.05 24.61
C SER A 166 14.40 13.83 23.72
N ARG A 167 14.96 13.88 22.50
CA ARG A 167 14.97 12.75 21.55
C ARG A 167 15.68 11.53 22.11
N VAL A 168 16.72 11.75 22.92
CA VAL A 168 17.45 10.66 23.58
C VAL A 168 16.53 9.92 24.55
N GLY A 169 15.70 10.64 25.32
CA GLY A 169 14.72 10.03 26.21
C GLY A 169 13.70 9.17 25.47
N ALA A 170 13.17 9.68 24.36
CA ALA A 170 12.23 8.93 23.51
C ALA A 170 12.88 7.68 22.88
N ALA A 171 14.11 7.80 22.39
CA ALA A 171 14.85 6.68 21.81
C ALA A 171 15.14 5.59 22.87
N LEU A 172 15.59 5.99 24.07
CA LEU A 172 15.83 5.07 25.19
C LEU A 172 14.55 4.33 25.60
N ALA A 173 13.43 5.04 25.75
CA ALA A 173 12.15 4.44 26.10
C ALA A 173 11.64 3.48 25.00
N THR A 174 11.93 3.78 23.72
CA THR A 174 11.52 2.92 22.60
C THR A 174 12.35 1.64 22.53
N GLN A 175 13.67 1.73 22.75
CA GLN A 175 14.59 0.59 22.59
C GLN A 175 14.68 -0.30 23.83
N SER A 176 14.27 0.20 25.00
CA SER A 176 14.29 -0.58 26.24
C SER A 176 12.99 -1.37 26.45
N GLN A 177 13.14 -2.59 26.94
CA GLN A 177 12.01 -3.39 27.40
C GLN A 177 11.55 -2.86 28.76
N GLN A 178 10.32 -2.35 28.84
CA GLN A 178 9.79 -1.71 30.05
C GLN A 178 9.37 -2.70 31.14
N HIS A 179 9.02 -3.93 30.76
CA HIS A 179 8.44 -4.91 31.68
C HIS A 179 8.89 -6.34 31.33
N PRO A 180 9.10 -7.26 32.30
CA PRO A 180 9.54 -8.64 32.02
C PRO A 180 8.56 -9.41 31.11
N HIS A 181 7.27 -9.15 31.25
CA HIS A 181 6.25 -9.75 30.40
C HIS A 181 6.12 -9.01 29.05
N PRO A 182 6.30 -9.68 27.89
CA PRO A 182 6.45 -9.04 26.58
C PRO A 182 5.15 -8.45 26.01
N PHE A 183 3.98 -8.80 26.56
CA PHE A 183 2.69 -8.23 26.13
C PHE A 183 2.18 -7.10 27.04
N LEU A 184 3.04 -6.51 27.86
CA LEU A 184 2.71 -5.36 28.71
C LEU A 184 3.71 -4.24 28.43
N TRP A 185 3.26 -2.99 28.47
CA TRP A 185 4.11 -1.82 28.25
C TRP A 185 4.93 -1.89 26.95
N ILE A 186 4.27 -2.22 25.85
CA ILE A 186 4.91 -2.32 24.53
C ILE A 186 5.19 -0.91 24.04
N THR A 187 6.47 -0.55 23.89
CA THR A 187 6.94 0.73 23.40
C THR A 187 7.37 0.63 21.93
N GLU A 188 6.79 1.46 21.07
CA GLU A 188 7.12 1.55 19.65
C GLU A 188 7.40 3.03 19.29
N PRO A 189 8.25 3.31 18.29
CA PRO A 189 8.43 4.69 17.84
C PRO A 189 7.10 5.23 17.31
N ALA A 190 6.69 6.42 17.75
CA ALA A 190 5.44 6.99 17.28
C ALA A 190 5.56 7.36 15.79
N PRO A 191 4.61 6.93 14.94
CA PRO A 191 4.58 7.40 13.55
C PRO A 191 4.23 8.89 13.50
N GLU A 192 4.56 9.54 12.38
CA GLU A 192 4.09 10.90 12.11
C GLU A 192 2.54 10.96 12.23
N PRO A 193 1.95 12.02 12.85
CA PRO A 193 0.50 12.11 13.05
C PRO A 193 -0.37 11.85 11.82
N ARG A 194 0.14 12.15 10.62
CA ARG A 194 -0.55 11.91 9.32
C ARG A 194 -0.47 10.46 8.86
N ASP A 195 0.57 9.75 9.28
CA ASP A 195 0.87 8.36 8.96
C ASP A 195 0.23 7.36 9.94
N VAL A 196 -0.21 7.83 11.12
CA VAL A 196 -0.88 6.98 12.11
C VAL A 196 -2.18 6.35 11.56
N LEU A 197 -2.32 5.03 11.72
CA LEU A 197 -3.54 4.28 11.45
C LEU A 197 -4.39 4.15 12.73
N TRP A 198 -5.15 5.21 13.03
CA TRP A 198 -5.96 5.33 14.25
C TRP A 198 -6.92 4.14 14.50
N LYS A 199 -7.53 3.60 13.44
CA LYS A 199 -8.45 2.45 13.54
C LYS A 199 -7.78 1.22 14.15
N ASN A 200 -6.51 0.99 13.81
CA ASN A 200 -5.76 -0.21 14.19
C ASN A 200 -5.20 -0.14 15.61
N LEU A 201 -5.02 1.07 16.16
CA LEU A 201 -4.52 1.26 17.53
C LEU A 201 -5.49 0.75 18.60
N SER A 202 -6.79 0.73 18.32
CA SER A 202 -7.81 0.22 19.24
C SER A 202 -7.78 -1.31 19.43
N THR A 203 -7.07 -2.03 18.57
CA THR A 203 -7.07 -3.49 18.58
C THR A 203 -6.01 -4.03 19.53
N PRO A 204 -6.33 -4.99 20.43
CA PRO A 204 -5.35 -5.57 21.34
C PRO A 204 -4.27 -6.34 20.59
N SER A 205 -3.04 -6.27 21.12
CA SER A 205 -1.81 -6.72 20.47
C SER A 205 -1.79 -8.23 20.20
N ARG A 206 -2.43 -9.03 21.07
CA ARG A 206 -2.60 -10.48 20.85
C ARG A 206 -3.43 -10.80 19.60
N ARG A 207 -4.52 -10.05 19.37
CA ARG A 207 -5.35 -10.22 18.16
C ARG A 207 -4.62 -9.74 16.92
N LEU A 208 -3.81 -8.69 17.04
CA LEU A 208 -2.96 -8.23 15.94
C LEU A 208 -1.98 -9.28 15.46
N LEU A 209 -1.38 -10.06 16.36
CA LEU A 209 -0.51 -11.16 15.96
C LEU A 209 -1.25 -12.18 15.09
N LEU A 210 -2.47 -12.57 15.49
CA LEU A 210 -3.32 -13.48 14.72
C LEU A 210 -3.69 -12.89 13.35
N TYR A 211 -4.03 -11.60 13.28
CA TYR A 211 -4.32 -10.94 12.00
C TYR A 211 -3.11 -10.85 11.08
N LYS A 212 -1.90 -10.63 11.62
CA LYS A 212 -0.65 -10.64 10.85
C LYS A 212 -0.35 -12.03 10.27
N ILE A 213 -0.54 -13.09 11.07
CA ILE A 213 -0.38 -14.48 10.61
C ILE A 213 -1.45 -14.81 9.56
N GLY A 214 -2.70 -14.44 9.80
CA GLY A 214 -3.80 -14.62 8.85
C GLY A 214 -3.55 -13.90 7.53
N PHE A 215 -3.06 -12.66 7.57
CA PHE A 215 -2.66 -11.91 6.37
C PHE A 215 -1.57 -12.64 5.58
N PHE A 216 -0.53 -13.13 6.26
CA PHE A 216 0.52 -13.91 5.60
C PHE A 216 -0.03 -15.18 4.95
N LEU A 217 -0.89 -15.93 5.65
CA LEU A 217 -1.51 -17.14 5.12
C LEU A 217 -2.39 -16.83 3.90
N VAL A 218 -3.21 -15.78 3.96
CA VAL A 218 -4.04 -15.35 2.83
C VAL A 218 -3.19 -14.89 1.65
N ALA A 219 -2.09 -14.18 1.88
CA ALA A 219 -1.17 -13.78 0.81
C ALA A 219 -0.48 -15.00 0.17
N ALA A 220 -0.10 -16.00 0.96
CA ALA A 220 0.45 -17.26 0.46
C ALA A 220 -0.58 -18.05 -0.35
N LEU A 221 -1.82 -18.18 0.16
CA LEU A 221 -2.94 -18.81 -0.56
C LEU A 221 -3.27 -18.07 -1.85
N LEU A 222 -3.26 -16.73 -1.84
CA LEU A 222 -3.44 -15.92 -3.04
C LEU A 222 -2.35 -16.23 -4.07
N THR A 223 -1.09 -16.34 -3.64
CA THR A 223 0.04 -16.70 -4.51
C THR A 223 -0.16 -18.07 -5.17
N ILE A 224 -0.59 -19.07 -4.40
CA ILE A 224 -0.86 -20.43 -4.90
C ILE A 224 -2.09 -20.45 -5.82
N PHE A 225 -3.19 -19.83 -5.40
CA PHE A 225 -4.42 -19.75 -6.19
C PHE A 225 -4.19 -19.10 -7.55
N PHE A 226 -3.31 -18.09 -7.59
CA PHE A 226 -2.96 -17.38 -8.81
C PHE A 226 -2.12 -18.20 -9.79
N THR A 227 -1.62 -19.37 -9.37
CA THR A 227 -1.05 -20.34 -10.31
C THR A 227 -2.08 -20.81 -11.32
N VAL A 228 -3.35 -20.98 -10.92
CA VAL A 228 -4.44 -21.46 -11.80
C VAL A 228 -4.69 -20.55 -13.01
N PRO A 229 -4.95 -19.23 -12.86
CA PRO A 229 -5.14 -18.35 -14.01
C PRO A 229 -3.88 -18.25 -14.87
N VAL A 230 -2.68 -18.26 -14.28
CA VAL A 230 -1.41 -18.25 -15.03
C VAL A 230 -1.28 -19.50 -15.89
N THR A 231 -1.51 -20.69 -15.31
CA THR A 231 -1.44 -21.96 -16.06
C THR A 231 -2.57 -22.07 -17.09
N ALA A 232 -3.75 -21.53 -16.79
CA ALA A 232 -4.87 -21.48 -17.73
C ALA A 232 -4.51 -20.62 -18.95
N VAL A 233 -3.89 -19.45 -18.74
CA VAL A 233 -3.43 -18.55 -19.82
C VAL A 233 -2.35 -19.24 -20.66
N GLN A 234 -1.38 -19.88 -20.02
CA GLN A 234 -0.32 -20.66 -20.70
C GLN A 234 -0.89 -21.86 -21.45
N GLY A 235 -1.94 -22.50 -20.93
CA GLY A 235 -2.66 -23.58 -21.59
C GLY A 235 -3.46 -23.12 -22.80
N ILE A 236 -4.14 -21.97 -22.71
CA ILE A 236 -4.86 -21.36 -23.83
C ILE A 236 -3.89 -20.90 -24.93
N ALA A 237 -2.72 -20.37 -24.56
CA ALA A 237 -1.66 -20.02 -25.52
C ALA A 237 -1.15 -21.26 -26.30
N LYS A 238 -1.22 -22.46 -25.71
CA LYS A 238 -0.97 -23.76 -26.36
C LYS A 238 -2.26 -24.37 -26.95
N PHE A 239 -3.08 -23.54 -27.60
CA PHE A 239 -4.44 -23.84 -28.08
C PHE A 239 -4.57 -25.14 -28.91
N GLU A 240 -3.52 -25.53 -29.63
CA GLU A 240 -3.44 -26.78 -30.40
C GLU A 240 -3.68 -28.03 -29.53
N LYS A 241 -3.24 -28.03 -28.26
CA LYS A 241 -3.45 -29.14 -27.30
C LYS A 241 -4.81 -29.06 -26.60
N LEU A 242 -5.36 -27.86 -26.39
CA LEU A 242 -6.65 -27.63 -25.73
C LEU A 242 -7.84 -28.12 -26.59
N LYS A 243 -7.66 -28.13 -27.92
CA LYS A 243 -8.61 -28.70 -28.91
C LYS A 243 -9.01 -30.15 -28.61
N LYS A 244 -8.13 -30.90 -27.92
CA LYS A 244 -8.35 -32.31 -27.54
C LYS A 244 -9.12 -32.48 -26.22
N TRP A 245 -9.16 -31.45 -25.37
CA TRP A 245 -9.69 -31.54 -23.99
C TRP A 245 -11.01 -30.77 -23.78
N PHE A 246 -11.36 -29.81 -24.65
CA PHE A 246 -12.59 -28.99 -24.49
C PHE A 246 -13.36 -28.80 -25.82
N PRO A 247 -14.34 -29.67 -26.15
CA PRO A 247 -15.12 -29.64 -27.40
C PRO A 247 -15.91 -28.33 -27.70
N PRO A 248 -16.42 -27.56 -26.72
CA PRO A 248 -17.12 -26.29 -27.00
C PRO A 248 -16.26 -25.21 -27.67
N ALA A 249 -14.93 -25.31 -27.62
CA ALA A 249 -14.01 -24.37 -28.26
C ALA A 249 -14.09 -24.41 -29.81
N MET A 250 -14.72 -25.44 -30.39
CA MET A 250 -14.98 -25.53 -31.83
C MET A 250 -16.02 -24.51 -32.31
N ALA A 251 -16.96 -24.09 -31.44
CA ALA A 251 -17.99 -23.09 -31.79
C ALA A 251 -17.39 -21.68 -32.04
N LEU A 252 -16.23 -21.39 -31.44
CA LEU A 252 -15.47 -20.14 -31.67
C LEU A 252 -14.76 -20.10 -33.04
N GLN A 253 -14.74 -21.20 -33.80
CA GLN A 253 -14.14 -21.25 -35.14
C GLN A 253 -15.02 -20.63 -36.23
N LEU A 254 -16.30 -20.39 -35.97
CA LEU A 254 -17.25 -19.93 -37.01
C LEU A 254 -17.03 -18.47 -37.46
N ILE A 255 -16.27 -17.65 -36.71
CA ILE A 255 -16.09 -16.23 -37.00
C ILE A 255 -14.60 -15.95 -37.31
N PRO A 256 -14.23 -15.61 -38.56
CA PRO A 256 -12.85 -15.27 -38.91
C PRO A 256 -12.39 -14.02 -38.13
N GLY A 257 -11.20 -14.08 -37.51
CA GLY A 257 -10.63 -13.02 -36.68
C GLY A 257 -10.86 -13.19 -35.17
N LEU A 258 -12.00 -13.73 -34.74
CA LEU A 258 -12.31 -13.92 -33.32
C LEU A 258 -11.38 -14.95 -32.65
N ARG A 259 -10.94 -15.96 -33.41
CA ARG A 259 -9.94 -16.94 -32.98
C ARG A 259 -8.65 -16.27 -32.52
N SER A 260 -8.05 -15.39 -33.33
CA SER A 260 -6.75 -14.77 -33.01
C SER A 260 -6.84 -13.87 -31.76
N ILE A 261 -7.95 -13.14 -31.62
CA ILE A 261 -8.20 -12.28 -30.47
C ILE A 261 -8.41 -13.10 -29.19
N VAL A 262 -9.21 -14.17 -29.25
CA VAL A 262 -9.54 -15.00 -28.09
C VAL A 262 -8.39 -15.92 -27.67
N THR A 263 -7.57 -16.42 -28.61
CA THR A 263 -6.47 -17.33 -28.27
C THR A 263 -5.16 -16.63 -27.90
N GLY A 264 -4.94 -15.39 -28.34
CA GLY A 264 -3.70 -14.64 -28.06
C GLY A 264 -3.87 -13.45 -27.13
N TYR A 265 -4.83 -12.57 -27.42
CA TYR A 265 -4.95 -11.28 -26.75
C TYR A 265 -5.75 -11.36 -25.44
N LEU A 266 -6.90 -12.04 -25.47
CA LEU A 266 -7.80 -12.14 -24.32
C LEU A 266 -7.14 -12.74 -23.06
N PRO A 267 -6.39 -13.85 -23.13
CA PRO A 267 -5.72 -14.43 -21.96
C PRO A 267 -4.66 -13.47 -21.38
N SER A 268 -3.93 -12.78 -22.25
CA SER A 268 -2.88 -11.82 -21.87
C SER A 268 -3.47 -10.59 -21.16
N VAL A 269 -4.59 -10.05 -21.65
CA VAL A 269 -5.31 -8.94 -21.01
C VAL A 269 -5.88 -9.36 -19.65
N ILE A 270 -6.49 -10.54 -19.57
CA ILE A 270 -7.03 -11.07 -18.31
C ILE A 270 -5.91 -11.23 -17.27
N LEU A 271 -4.77 -11.78 -17.67
CA LEU A 271 -3.63 -11.96 -16.77
C LEU A 271 -3.08 -10.62 -16.27
N ASN A 272 -2.86 -9.67 -17.17
CA ASN A 272 -2.37 -8.34 -16.82
C ASN A 272 -3.34 -7.60 -15.89
N LEU A 273 -4.65 -7.72 -16.13
CA LEU A 273 -5.67 -7.16 -15.25
C LEU A 273 -5.61 -7.77 -13.85
N PHE A 274 -5.47 -9.09 -13.75
CA PHE A 274 -5.34 -9.75 -12.45
C PHE A 274 -4.06 -9.36 -11.72
N ILE A 275 -2.91 -9.33 -12.41
CA ILE A 275 -1.63 -8.89 -11.82
C ILE A 275 -1.73 -7.44 -11.32
N TYR A 276 -2.41 -6.57 -12.08
CA TYR A 276 -2.65 -5.19 -11.68
C TYR A 276 -3.53 -5.07 -10.43
N ILE A 277 -4.50 -5.96 -10.22
CA ILE A 277 -5.42 -5.93 -9.07
C ILE A 277 -4.72 -6.41 -7.78
N VAL A 278 -3.73 -7.30 -7.87
CA VAL A 278 -3.10 -7.96 -6.70
C VAL A 278 -2.49 -6.97 -5.69
N PRO A 279 -1.68 -5.96 -6.07
CA PRO A 279 -1.16 -4.99 -5.12
C PRO A 279 -2.26 -4.25 -4.35
N TYR A 280 -3.38 -3.93 -5.01
CA TYR A 280 -4.52 -3.26 -4.37
C TYR A 280 -5.30 -4.18 -3.43
N SER A 281 -5.47 -5.46 -3.79
CA SER A 281 -6.14 -6.42 -2.91
C SER A 281 -5.31 -6.70 -1.67
N LEU A 282 -3.99 -6.89 -1.81
CA LEU A 282 -3.07 -7.05 -0.69
C LEU A 282 -3.03 -5.81 0.21
N LEU A 283 -3.05 -4.60 -0.36
CA LEU A 283 -3.13 -3.37 0.40
C LEU A 283 -4.44 -3.28 1.21
N GLY A 284 -5.58 -3.59 0.58
CA GLY A 284 -6.88 -3.63 1.24
C GLY A 284 -6.90 -4.58 2.42
N MET A 285 -6.35 -5.79 2.27
CA MET A 285 -6.24 -6.77 3.35
C MET A 285 -5.25 -6.35 4.43
N ALA A 286 -4.12 -5.73 4.06
CA ALA A 286 -3.09 -5.29 5.01
C ALA A 286 -3.58 -4.15 5.91
N GLN A 287 -4.52 -3.32 5.46
CA GLN A 287 -5.16 -2.30 6.30
C GLN A 287 -5.87 -2.92 7.52
N PHE A 288 -6.43 -4.13 7.37
CA PHE A 288 -7.08 -4.88 8.45
C PHE A 288 -6.10 -5.73 9.29
N ALA A 289 -4.86 -5.93 8.82
CA ALA A 289 -3.84 -6.66 9.56
C ALA A 289 -3.31 -5.92 10.80
N GLY A 290 -3.69 -4.64 10.94
CA GLY A 290 -3.52 -3.88 12.18
C GLY A 290 -2.11 -3.35 12.43
N TYR A 291 -1.43 -2.92 11.37
CA TYR A 291 -0.22 -2.11 11.47
C TYR A 291 -0.53 -0.71 12.03
N THR A 292 0.42 -0.12 12.75
CA THR A 292 0.28 1.18 13.46
C THR A 292 0.46 2.39 12.53
N SER A 293 1.19 2.24 11.43
CA SER A 293 1.46 3.29 10.43
C SER A 293 1.08 2.85 9.01
N LYS A 294 0.70 3.78 8.14
CA LYS A 294 0.47 3.49 6.70
C LYS A 294 1.78 3.10 6.04
N SER A 295 2.89 3.80 6.34
CA SER A 295 4.21 3.49 5.80
C SER A 295 4.64 2.04 6.05
N ALA A 296 4.53 1.54 7.30
CA ALA A 296 4.85 0.13 7.59
C ALA A 296 3.92 -0.85 6.86
N THR A 297 2.64 -0.48 6.68
CA THR A 297 1.67 -1.28 5.91
C THR A 297 2.12 -1.38 4.45
N GLU A 298 2.46 -0.25 3.83
CA GLU A 298 2.90 -0.19 2.43
C GLU A 298 4.21 -0.94 2.21
N ILE A 299 5.19 -0.82 3.12
CA ILE A 299 6.44 -1.59 3.05
C ILE A 299 6.14 -3.10 3.10
N LYS A 300 5.25 -3.53 4.00
CA LYS A 300 4.94 -4.95 4.12
C LYS A 300 4.18 -5.48 2.91
N VAL A 301 3.25 -4.69 2.36
CA VAL A 301 2.55 -5.02 1.11
C VAL A 301 3.54 -5.10 -0.04
N CYS A 302 4.46 -4.14 -0.16
CA CYS A 302 5.53 -4.16 -1.15
C CYS A 302 6.32 -5.48 -1.10
N THR A 303 6.75 -5.91 0.10
CA THR A 303 7.44 -7.19 0.27
C THR A 303 6.60 -8.39 -0.17
N MET A 304 5.31 -8.41 0.18
CA MET A 304 4.42 -9.52 -0.20
C MET A 304 4.11 -9.55 -1.69
N VAL A 305 3.91 -8.39 -2.33
CA VAL A 305 3.74 -8.26 -3.78
C VAL A 305 5.01 -8.73 -4.50
N PHE A 306 6.20 -8.38 -3.99
CA PHE A 306 7.46 -8.86 -4.55
C PHE A 306 7.53 -10.39 -4.54
N TYR A 307 7.26 -11.03 -3.39
CA TYR A 307 7.24 -12.50 -3.32
C TYR A 307 6.17 -13.12 -4.23
N PHE A 308 4.99 -12.49 -4.33
CA PHE A 308 3.94 -12.92 -5.25
C PHE A 308 4.42 -12.89 -6.71
N LEU A 309 5.08 -11.81 -7.13
CA LEU A 309 5.63 -11.65 -8.48
C LEU A 309 6.76 -12.64 -8.75
N VAL A 310 7.66 -12.86 -7.79
CA VAL A 310 8.72 -13.87 -7.90
C VAL A 310 8.13 -15.26 -8.07
N GLY A 311 7.12 -15.63 -7.27
CA GLY A 311 6.43 -16.92 -7.41
C GLY A 311 5.73 -17.06 -8.75
N ASN A 312 4.86 -16.11 -9.10
CA ASN A 312 3.93 -16.24 -10.24
C ASN A 312 4.49 -15.78 -11.59
N VAL A 313 5.33 -14.75 -11.62
CA VAL A 313 5.89 -14.22 -12.89
C VAL A 313 7.24 -14.84 -13.18
N PHE A 314 8.10 -14.99 -12.18
CA PHE A 314 9.42 -15.58 -12.39
C PHE A 314 9.37 -17.12 -12.36
N PHE A 315 9.06 -17.74 -11.21
CA PHE A 315 9.11 -19.20 -11.08
C PHE A 315 8.08 -19.93 -11.95
N LEU A 316 6.82 -19.50 -11.99
CA LEU A 316 5.84 -20.19 -12.85
C LEU A 316 6.17 -20.05 -14.34
N SER A 317 6.79 -18.96 -14.80
CA SER A 317 7.21 -18.84 -16.20
C SER A 317 8.37 -19.79 -16.52
N LEU A 318 9.28 -20.02 -15.56
CA LEU A 318 10.32 -21.04 -15.67
C LEU A 318 9.76 -22.46 -15.70
N LEU A 319 8.72 -22.72 -14.91
CA LEU A 319 8.04 -24.02 -14.84
C LEU A 319 7.08 -24.23 -16.02
N SER A 320 6.59 -23.14 -16.62
CA SER A 320 5.71 -23.10 -17.78
C SER A 320 6.44 -23.51 -19.05
N GLY A 321 6.67 -24.80 -19.18
CA GLY A 321 7.27 -25.45 -20.34
C GLY A 321 6.95 -26.93 -20.33
N SER A 322 7.71 -27.72 -21.07
CA SER A 322 7.72 -29.19 -21.00
C SER A 322 8.13 -29.73 -19.63
N LEU A 323 8.51 -28.85 -18.70
CA LEU A 323 9.04 -29.17 -17.38
C LEU A 323 7.98 -29.54 -16.35
N LEU A 324 6.72 -29.13 -16.50
CA LEU A 324 5.64 -29.65 -15.63
C LEU A 324 5.44 -31.15 -15.87
N ASP A 325 5.53 -31.58 -17.13
CA ASP A 325 5.48 -33.00 -17.52
C ASP A 325 6.75 -33.75 -17.04
N GLU A 326 7.93 -33.11 -17.08
CA GLU A 326 9.17 -33.68 -16.54
C GLU A 326 9.26 -33.65 -15.00
N LEU A 327 8.62 -32.70 -14.32
CA LEU A 327 8.61 -32.57 -12.86
C LEU A 327 7.85 -33.71 -12.18
N GLY A 328 6.79 -34.21 -12.83
CA GLY A 328 6.13 -35.45 -12.43
C GLY A 328 7.09 -36.65 -12.43
N GLN A 329 8.09 -36.66 -13.33
CA GLN A 329 9.15 -37.67 -13.37
C GLN A 329 10.35 -37.31 -12.47
N SER A 330 10.53 -36.03 -12.13
CA SER A 330 11.64 -35.51 -11.30
C SER A 330 11.52 -35.87 -9.82
N PHE A 331 10.32 -36.18 -9.32
CA PHE A 331 10.17 -36.79 -7.98
C PHE A 331 10.90 -38.13 -7.86
N SER A 332 11.13 -38.81 -8.98
CA SER A 332 11.83 -40.10 -9.00
C SER A 332 13.37 -39.94 -8.91
N HIS A 333 13.96 -38.86 -9.43
CA HIS A 333 15.42 -38.64 -9.49
C HIS A 333 15.83 -37.18 -9.12
N PRO A 334 16.01 -36.85 -7.82
CA PRO A 334 16.29 -35.48 -7.37
C PRO A 334 17.68 -34.93 -7.74
N ARG A 335 18.63 -35.79 -8.18
CA ARG A 335 20.00 -35.37 -8.56
C ARG A 335 20.05 -34.50 -9.82
N ASP A 336 19.07 -34.66 -10.73
CA ASP A 336 19.04 -33.92 -12.01
C ASP A 336 18.27 -32.60 -11.96
N PHE A 337 17.70 -32.26 -10.79
CA PHE A 337 16.88 -31.06 -10.66
C PHE A 337 17.64 -29.75 -10.99
N PRO A 338 18.88 -29.52 -10.50
CA PRO A 338 19.61 -28.29 -10.79
C PRO A 338 19.96 -28.12 -12.28
N SER A 339 20.33 -29.21 -12.96
CA SER A 339 20.70 -29.15 -14.38
C SER A 339 19.49 -28.91 -15.27
N ARG A 340 18.33 -29.49 -14.94
CA ARG A 340 17.05 -29.21 -15.61
C ARG A 340 16.59 -27.79 -15.39
N LEU A 341 16.69 -27.26 -14.18
CA LEU A 341 16.35 -25.87 -13.87
C LEU A 341 17.25 -24.89 -14.65
N ALA A 342 18.56 -25.15 -14.74
CA ALA A 342 19.46 -24.30 -15.52
C ALA A 342 19.07 -24.23 -17.01
N ARG A 343 18.69 -25.37 -17.59
CA ARG A 343 18.19 -25.43 -18.98
C ARG A 343 16.86 -24.68 -19.15
N ALA A 344 15.97 -24.77 -18.16
CA ALA A 344 14.71 -24.03 -18.12
C ALA A 344 14.93 -22.52 -18.15
N VAL A 345 15.82 -22.04 -17.28
CA VAL A 345 16.17 -20.63 -17.15
C VAL A 345 16.74 -20.12 -18.46
N ALA A 346 17.71 -20.82 -19.05
CA ALA A 346 18.29 -20.42 -20.34
C ALA A 346 17.24 -20.36 -21.46
N ALA A 347 16.31 -21.31 -21.52
CA ALA A 347 15.26 -21.36 -22.54
C ALA A 347 14.26 -20.19 -22.46
N GLN A 348 14.07 -19.59 -21.28
CA GLN A 348 13.12 -18.49 -21.08
C GLN A 348 13.73 -17.08 -21.21
N ALA A 349 15.00 -16.97 -21.64
CA ALA A 349 15.66 -15.67 -21.79
C ALA A 349 14.92 -14.70 -22.75
N ASP A 350 14.44 -15.21 -23.88
CA ASP A 350 13.72 -14.40 -24.88
C ASP A 350 12.36 -13.91 -24.36
N PHE A 351 11.68 -14.76 -23.57
CA PHE A 351 10.43 -14.42 -22.90
C PHE A 351 10.64 -13.25 -21.93
N PHE A 352 11.64 -13.35 -21.05
CA PHE A 352 11.92 -12.27 -20.09
C PHE A 352 12.44 -10.99 -20.74
N THR A 353 13.18 -11.11 -21.84
CA THR A 353 13.59 -9.94 -22.65
C THR A 353 12.36 -9.20 -23.18
N THR A 354 11.42 -9.94 -23.78
CA THR A 354 10.15 -9.37 -24.30
C THR A 354 9.29 -8.80 -23.17
N TYR A 355 9.25 -9.46 -22.01
CA TYR A 355 8.55 -9.00 -20.82
C TYR A 355 9.09 -7.64 -20.33
N ILE A 356 10.41 -7.51 -20.13
CA ILE A 356 11.04 -6.26 -19.68
C ILE A 356 10.82 -5.13 -20.70
N LEU A 357 10.93 -5.44 -22.00
CA LEU A 357 10.71 -4.45 -23.05
C LEU A 357 9.24 -3.97 -23.07
N THR A 358 8.30 -4.90 -22.92
CA THR A 358 6.86 -4.58 -22.91
C THR A 358 6.49 -3.80 -21.66
N ASP A 359 6.90 -4.26 -20.47
CA ASP A 359 6.65 -3.55 -19.20
C ASP A 359 7.32 -2.17 -19.19
N GLY A 360 8.55 -2.07 -19.70
CA GLY A 360 9.26 -0.80 -19.81
C GLY A 360 8.60 0.19 -20.76
N LEU A 361 8.45 -0.18 -22.03
CA LEU A 361 7.92 0.75 -23.03
C LEU A 361 6.44 1.05 -22.79
N SER A 362 5.60 0.02 -22.61
CA SER A 362 4.15 0.23 -22.48
C SER A 362 3.75 0.63 -21.06
N GLY A 363 4.34 0.03 -20.03
CA GLY A 363 4.01 0.31 -18.64
C GLY A 363 4.41 1.73 -18.22
N PHE A 364 5.64 2.14 -18.49
CA PHE A 364 6.07 3.51 -18.16
C PHE A 364 5.37 4.57 -19.04
N SER A 365 5.03 4.27 -20.30
CA SER A 365 4.21 5.19 -21.12
C SER A 365 2.81 5.39 -20.55
N LEU A 366 2.16 4.33 -20.07
CA LEU A 366 0.84 4.41 -19.42
C LEU A 366 0.89 5.14 -18.07
N GLU A 367 2.00 4.98 -17.33
CA GLU A 367 2.26 5.72 -16.10
C GLU A 367 2.51 7.20 -16.34
N LEU A 368 3.29 7.55 -17.37
CA LEU A 368 3.55 8.92 -17.75
C LEU A 368 2.24 9.64 -18.15
N LEU A 369 1.37 8.95 -18.88
CA LEU A 369 0.03 9.46 -19.22
C LEU A 369 -0.88 9.60 -17.98
N GLN A 370 -0.55 8.91 -16.87
CA GLN A 370 -1.41 8.76 -15.70
C GLN A 370 -2.84 8.37 -16.10
N ALA A 371 -2.97 7.35 -16.96
CA ALA A 371 -4.25 6.99 -17.59
C ALA A 371 -5.38 6.77 -16.57
N GLY A 372 -5.10 6.20 -15.40
CA GLY A 372 -6.08 6.02 -14.32
C GLY A 372 -6.58 7.32 -13.72
N LEU A 373 -5.70 8.31 -13.50
CA LEU A 373 -6.08 9.60 -12.94
C LEU A 373 -6.84 10.45 -13.98
N LEU A 374 -6.40 10.41 -15.24
CA LEU A 374 -7.04 11.11 -16.35
C LEU A 374 -8.47 10.61 -16.59
N THR A 375 -8.66 9.28 -16.63
CA THR A 375 -9.98 8.67 -16.78
C THR A 375 -10.88 8.99 -15.59
N TRP A 376 -10.39 8.91 -14.35
CA TRP A 376 -11.15 9.30 -13.17
C TRP A 376 -11.55 10.78 -13.19
N ASN A 377 -10.64 11.67 -13.59
CA ASN A 377 -10.94 13.09 -13.69
C ASN A 377 -11.96 13.38 -14.80
N ALA A 378 -11.87 12.70 -15.94
CA ALA A 378 -12.84 12.80 -17.03
C ALA A 378 -14.24 12.36 -16.57
N ILE A 379 -14.33 11.20 -15.90
CA ILE A 379 -15.58 10.70 -15.31
C ILE A 379 -16.14 11.70 -14.29
N LYS A 380 -15.32 12.17 -13.35
CA LYS A 380 -15.73 13.11 -12.29
C LYS A 380 -16.20 14.45 -12.86
N THR A 381 -15.50 14.96 -13.87
CA THR A 381 -15.89 16.20 -14.56
C THR A 381 -17.22 16.04 -15.29
N HIS A 382 -17.47 14.85 -15.87
CA HIS A 382 -18.70 14.57 -16.59
C HIS A 382 -19.90 14.29 -15.66
N THR A 383 -19.68 13.67 -14.49
CA THR A 383 -20.76 13.20 -13.58
C THR A 383 -21.00 14.09 -12.35
N TYR A 384 -19.96 14.61 -11.69
CA TYR A 384 -20.06 15.16 -10.32
C TYR A 384 -19.88 16.68 -10.16
N GLY A 385 -19.70 17.44 -11.24
CA GLY A 385 -20.02 18.87 -11.27
C GLY A 385 -18.98 19.81 -11.88
N ARG A 386 -19.43 20.59 -12.87
CA ARG A 386 -18.82 21.85 -13.31
C ARG A 386 -18.70 22.82 -12.10
N GLY A 387 -17.47 23.17 -11.71
CA GLY A 387 -17.20 24.34 -10.87
C GLY A 387 -16.80 24.09 -9.41
N LYS A 388 -16.42 22.87 -9.01
CA LYS A 388 -15.70 22.67 -7.73
C LYS A 388 -14.22 22.97 -7.95
N LYS A 389 -13.62 23.84 -7.14
CA LYS A 389 -12.16 24.04 -7.11
C LYS A 389 -11.51 22.68 -6.92
N SER A 390 -10.78 22.23 -7.95
CA SER A 390 -10.01 20.99 -7.88
C SER A 390 -8.93 21.22 -6.85
N SER A 391 -9.00 20.53 -5.71
CA SER A 391 -7.83 20.41 -4.85
C SER A 391 -6.72 19.80 -5.70
N PRO A 392 -5.53 20.43 -5.80
CA PRO A 392 -4.43 19.82 -6.52
C PRO A 392 -4.19 18.44 -5.93
N TYR A 393 -4.38 17.40 -6.74
CA TYR A 393 -4.11 16.04 -6.30
C TYR A 393 -2.60 15.91 -6.28
N LEU A 394 -2.01 15.94 -5.09
CA LEU A 394 -0.60 15.62 -4.91
C LEU A 394 -0.43 14.15 -5.27
N PHE A 395 0.24 13.89 -6.39
CA PHE A 395 0.57 12.54 -6.81
C PHE A 395 1.51 11.92 -5.76
N SER A 396 1.00 10.98 -4.98
CA SER A 396 1.84 10.13 -4.13
C SER A 396 2.29 8.94 -4.96
N LEU A 397 3.60 8.76 -5.11
CA LEU A 397 4.16 7.62 -5.83
C LEU A 397 3.65 6.32 -5.18
N PRO A 398 2.97 5.41 -5.91
CA PRO A 398 2.42 4.19 -5.34
C PRO A 398 3.55 3.18 -5.04
N TYR A 399 4.21 3.38 -3.88
CA TYR A 399 5.38 2.64 -3.44
C TYR A 399 5.19 1.12 -3.48
N PHE A 400 4.08 0.64 -2.93
CA PHE A 400 3.74 -0.78 -2.86
C PHE A 400 3.49 -1.45 -4.23
N ARG A 401 3.28 -0.66 -5.30
CA ARG A 401 3.05 -1.16 -6.66
C ARG A 401 4.31 -1.08 -7.51
N VAL A 402 5.01 0.05 -7.48
CA VAL A 402 6.15 0.30 -8.38
C VAL A 402 7.38 -0.49 -7.97
N ILE A 403 7.75 -0.41 -6.69
CA ILE A 403 9.01 -0.99 -6.19
C ILE A 403 9.11 -2.51 -6.42
N PRO A 404 8.05 -3.33 -6.19
CA PRO A 404 8.12 -4.76 -6.46
C PRO A 404 8.44 -5.13 -7.92
N PHE A 405 7.93 -4.38 -8.89
CA PHE A 405 8.18 -4.63 -10.31
C PHE A 405 9.61 -4.25 -10.69
N VAL A 406 10.12 -3.12 -10.18
CA VAL A 406 11.53 -2.74 -10.36
C VAL A 406 12.45 -3.78 -9.72
N CYS A 407 12.15 -4.24 -8.51
CA CYS A 407 12.90 -5.31 -7.83
C CYS A 407 12.85 -6.64 -8.62
N LEU A 408 11.72 -6.97 -9.25
CA LEU A 408 11.60 -8.14 -10.12
C LEU A 408 12.50 -8.02 -11.36
N SER A 409 12.49 -6.86 -12.03
CA SER A 409 13.35 -6.58 -13.18
C SER A 409 14.84 -6.65 -12.81
N LEU A 410 15.22 -6.16 -11.62
CA LEU A 410 16.57 -6.31 -11.08
C LEU A 410 16.92 -7.78 -10.79
N LEU A 411 16.00 -8.55 -10.20
CA LEU A 411 16.19 -9.99 -9.97
C LEU A 411 16.44 -10.73 -11.30
N ILE A 412 15.60 -10.48 -12.31
CA ILE A 412 15.75 -11.06 -13.65
C ILE A 412 17.10 -10.67 -14.25
N GLY A 413 17.45 -9.38 -14.22
CA GLY A 413 18.74 -8.89 -14.71
C GLY A 413 19.93 -9.58 -14.04
N MET A 414 19.90 -9.76 -12.73
CA MET A 414 20.96 -10.43 -11.97
C MET A 414 21.07 -11.93 -12.29
N VAL A 415 19.94 -12.63 -12.41
CA VAL A 415 19.93 -14.07 -12.77
C VAL A 415 20.44 -14.27 -14.21
N TYR A 416 20.00 -13.43 -15.14
CA TYR A 416 20.33 -13.57 -16.56
C TYR A 416 21.64 -12.91 -16.96
N ALA A 417 22.31 -12.16 -16.08
CA ALA A 417 23.59 -11.51 -16.36
C ALA A 417 24.65 -12.49 -16.90
N LEU A 418 24.65 -13.74 -16.42
CA LEU A 418 25.58 -14.79 -16.86
C LEU A 418 25.01 -15.71 -17.91
N VAL A 419 23.69 -15.93 -17.92
CA VAL A 419 23.01 -16.89 -18.78
C VAL A 419 22.75 -16.29 -20.17
N ALA A 420 22.28 -15.05 -20.21
CA ALA A 420 21.93 -14.32 -21.43
C ALA A 420 22.31 -12.83 -21.28
N PRO A 421 23.60 -12.46 -21.43
CA PRO A 421 24.07 -11.09 -21.21
C PRO A 421 23.42 -10.06 -22.15
N LEU A 422 22.86 -10.50 -23.29
CA LEU A 422 22.08 -9.65 -24.20
C LEU A 422 20.81 -9.05 -23.55
N LEU A 423 20.33 -9.62 -22.44
CA LEU A 423 19.20 -9.07 -21.68
C LEU A 423 19.59 -7.81 -20.88
N LEU A 424 20.87 -7.67 -20.51
CA LEU A 424 21.33 -6.57 -19.63
C LEU A 424 21.11 -5.17 -20.21
N PRO A 425 21.42 -4.86 -21.49
CA PRO A 425 21.13 -3.56 -22.07
C PRO A 425 19.64 -3.18 -21.99
N PHE A 426 18.74 -4.15 -22.12
CA PHE A 426 17.30 -3.91 -22.00
C PHE A 426 16.89 -3.59 -20.57
N VAL A 427 17.47 -4.26 -19.57
CA VAL A 427 17.26 -3.93 -18.15
C VAL A 427 17.79 -2.55 -17.81
N VAL A 428 18.97 -2.18 -18.31
CA VAL A 428 19.53 -0.84 -18.10
C VAL A 428 18.64 0.22 -18.75
N GLY A 429 18.18 -0.02 -19.98
CA GLY A 429 17.21 0.84 -20.67
C GLY A 429 15.90 0.99 -19.90
N TYR A 430 15.38 -0.10 -19.34
CA TYR A 430 14.20 -0.11 -18.47
C TYR A 430 14.40 0.80 -17.24
N LEU A 431 15.52 0.65 -16.53
CA LEU A 431 15.82 1.44 -15.33
C LEU A 431 16.01 2.93 -15.66
N TYR A 432 16.69 3.25 -16.77
CA TYR A 432 16.88 4.62 -17.22
C TYR A 432 15.56 5.29 -17.60
N PHE A 433 14.70 4.58 -18.34
CA PHE A 433 13.38 5.10 -18.73
C PHE A 433 12.48 5.29 -17.51
N GLY A 434 12.48 4.33 -16.57
CA GLY A 434 11.78 4.46 -15.29
C GLY A 434 12.27 5.67 -14.47
N TYR A 435 13.59 5.87 -14.38
CA TYR A 435 14.18 7.04 -13.71
C TYR A 435 13.68 8.36 -14.33
N ALA A 436 13.71 8.48 -15.66
CA ALA A 436 13.24 9.67 -16.38
C ALA A 436 11.75 9.95 -16.16
N VAL A 437 10.90 8.92 -16.13
CA VAL A 437 9.47 9.08 -15.88
C VAL A 437 9.20 9.51 -14.44
N TYR A 438 9.80 8.84 -13.46
CA TYR A 438 9.54 9.15 -12.05
C TYR A 438 10.15 10.48 -11.62
N ILE A 439 11.32 10.88 -12.13
CA ILE A 439 11.87 12.21 -11.83
C ILE A 439 10.98 13.32 -12.40
N ASN A 440 10.40 13.12 -13.58
CA ASN A 440 9.45 14.07 -14.17
C ASN A 440 8.16 14.17 -13.36
N GLN A 441 7.66 13.06 -12.79
CA GLN A 441 6.47 13.04 -11.95
C GLN A 441 6.71 13.66 -10.55
N VAL A 442 7.90 13.46 -9.99
CA VAL A 442 8.26 13.92 -8.63
C VAL A 442 8.84 15.35 -8.65
N GLY A 443 9.42 15.81 -9.77
CA GLY A 443 10.02 17.13 -9.92
C GLY A 443 9.12 18.31 -9.49
N PRO A 444 7.84 18.37 -9.91
CA PRO A 444 6.90 19.39 -9.45
C PRO A 444 6.63 19.38 -7.94
N LEU A 445 6.84 18.24 -7.28
CA LEU A 445 6.65 18.00 -5.84
C LEU A 445 7.90 18.38 -5.02
N LEU A 446 9.09 18.41 -5.63
CA LEU A 446 10.33 18.85 -5.01
C LEU A 446 10.54 20.37 -5.10
N LEU A 447 9.93 21.02 -6.10
CA LEU A 447 9.99 22.48 -6.30
C LEU A 447 8.88 23.25 -5.58
N ALA A 448 7.85 22.55 -5.09
CA ALA A 448 6.73 23.10 -4.31
C ALA A 448 6.93 22.83 -2.83
#